data_AF-A0A7X2IRT7-F1
#
_entry.id   AF-A0A7X2IRT7-F1
#
_cell.length_a   1.000
_cell.length_b   1.000
_cell.length_c   1.000
_cell.angle_alpha   90.00
_cell.angle_beta   90.00
_cell.angle_gamma   90.00
#
_symmetry.space_group_name_H-M   'P 1'
#
loop_
_entity.id
_entity.type
_entity.pdbx_description
1 polymer ?
#
loop_
_entity_poly.entity_id
_entity_poly.type
_entity_poly.pdbx_seq_one_letter_code
_entity_poly.pdbx_strand_id
1 'polypeptide(L)'
;MKQSLKAALLSGLIFPGLGQILILKKPTRGCIFLIPSLVSLFYILHVAYEQASIVAAQLANGTLALDVTVLAAQIAASRVNGPTMTAATLACVLCWSASILDAILFGNDHHPHHHPA
;
A
#
# COMPACT_ATOMS: atom_id res chain seq x y z
N MET A 1 10.91 -21.86 8.36
CA MET A 1 9.75 -21.47 7.52
C MET A 1 10.16 -21.52 6.07
N LYS A 2 9.26 -21.94 5.16
CA LYS A 2 9.53 -21.91 3.72
C LYS A 2 9.85 -20.48 3.27
N GLN A 3 10.76 -20.34 2.30
CA GLN A 3 11.16 -19.02 1.79
C GLN A 3 9.98 -18.27 1.16
N SER A 4 9.07 -18.98 0.50
CA SER A 4 7.78 -18.46 0.02
C SER A 4 6.96 -17.82 1.13
N LEU A 5 6.76 -18.52 2.24
CA LEU A 5 5.98 -18.01 3.37
C LEU A 5 6.66 -16.80 4.02
N LYS A 6 7.98 -16.83 4.19
CA LYS A 6 8.73 -15.68 4.71
C LYS A 6 8.61 -14.46 3.78
N ALA A 7 8.68 -14.68 2.47
CA ALA A 7 8.50 -13.64 1.47
C ALA A 7 7.06 -13.08 1.50
N ALA A 8 6.05 -13.94 1.57
CA ALA A 8 4.65 -13.55 1.64
C ALA A 8 4.34 -12.73 2.90
N LEU A 9 4.90 -13.12 4.06
CA LEU A 9 4.77 -12.36 5.29
C LEU A 9 5.46 -11.00 5.21
N LEU A 10 6.66 -10.93 4.61
CA LEU A 10 7.35 -9.66 4.44
C LEU A 10 6.58 -8.71 3.51
N SER A 11 6.09 -9.22 2.38
CA SER A 11 5.28 -8.43 1.45
C SER A 11 3.92 -8.05 2.04
N GLY A 12 3.31 -8.93 2.84
CA GLY A 12 2.01 -8.70 3.46
C GLY A 12 2.05 -7.74 4.64
N LEU A 13 3.08 -7.82 5.48
CA LEU A 13 3.13 -7.06 6.73
C LEU A 13 3.87 -5.73 6.60
N ILE A 14 4.87 -5.65 5.71
CA ILE A 14 5.71 -4.46 5.58
C ILE A 14 5.32 -3.67 4.34
N PHE A 15 5.55 -4.21 3.14
CA PHE A 15 5.23 -3.52 1.90
C PHE A 15 5.21 -4.45 0.69
N PRO A 16 4.31 -4.25 -0.29
CA PRO A 16 4.24 -5.07 -1.49
C PRO A 16 5.57 -5.13 -2.25
N GLY A 17 5.99 -6.33 -2.63
CA GLY A 17 7.19 -6.58 -3.43
C GLY A 17 8.48 -6.76 -2.63
N LEU A 18 8.50 -6.43 -1.34
CA LEU A 18 9.72 -6.58 -0.51
C LEU A 18 10.13 -8.03 -0.31
N GLY A 19 9.18 -8.95 -0.14
CA GLY A 19 9.44 -10.39 -0.06
C GLY A 19 10.14 -10.92 -1.31
N GLN A 20 9.70 -10.48 -2.48
CA GLN A 20 10.31 -10.84 -3.76
C GLN A 20 11.74 -10.35 -3.87
N ILE A 21 12.01 -9.10 -3.45
CA ILE A 21 13.35 -8.48 -3.55
C ILE A 21 14.30 -9.12 -2.53
N LEU A 22 13.91 -9.14 -1.25
CA LEU A 22 14.82 -9.42 -0.14
C LEU A 22 14.92 -10.92 0.18
N ILE A 23 13.85 -11.69 -0.02
CA ILE A 23 13.83 -13.11 0.34
C ILE A 23 14.01 -13.99 -0.89
N LEU A 24 13.24 -13.74 -1.96
CA LEU A 24 13.29 -14.55 -3.18
C LEU A 24 14.40 -14.12 -4.16
N LYS A 25 15.08 -12.99 -3.91
CA LYS A 25 16.12 -12.41 -4.78
C LYS A 25 15.63 -12.20 -6.24
N LYS A 26 14.35 -11.85 -6.40
CA LYS A 26 13.69 -11.59 -7.69
C LYS A 26 13.27 -10.10 -7.77
N PRO A 27 14.23 -9.16 -7.95
CA PRO A 27 13.95 -7.73 -7.87
C PRO A 27 12.97 -7.26 -8.94
N THR A 28 13.07 -7.77 -10.18
CA THR A 28 12.16 -7.42 -11.27
C THR A 28 10.70 -7.71 -10.91
N ARG A 29 10.42 -8.86 -10.28
CA ARG A 29 9.06 -9.22 -9.85
C ARG A 29 8.59 -8.33 -8.70
N GLY A 30 9.48 -8.03 -7.75
CA GLY A 30 9.14 -7.14 -6.64
C GLY A 30 8.84 -5.72 -7.09
N CYS A 31 9.61 -5.17 -8.04
CA CYS A 31 9.40 -3.81 -8.57
C CYS A 31 8.03 -3.63 -9.24
N ILE A 32 7.50 -4.67 -9.89
CA ILE A 32 6.16 -4.64 -10.52
C ILE A 32 5.07 -4.39 -9.48
N PHE A 33 5.26 -4.80 -8.22
CA PHE A 33 4.31 -4.53 -7.14
C PHE A 33 4.67 -3.28 -6.34
N LEU A 34 5.97 -3.06 -6.11
CA LEU A 34 6.49 -2.01 -5.24
C LEU A 34 6.30 -0.61 -5.83
N ILE A 35 6.61 -0.42 -7.12
CA ILE A 35 6.52 0.90 -7.76
C ILE A 35 5.07 1.41 -7.83
N PRO A 36 4.09 0.67 -8.38
CA PRO A 36 2.72 1.17 -8.46
C PRO A 36 2.07 1.34 -7.08
N SER A 37 2.42 0.51 -6.09
CA SER A 37 1.94 0.69 -4.72
C SER A 37 2.54 1.92 -4.06
N LEU A 38 3.83 2.24 -4.28
CA LEU A 38 4.43 3.48 -3.81
C LEU A 38 3.76 4.72 -4.42
N VAL A 39 3.55 4.71 -5.74
CA VAL A 39 2.87 5.83 -6.44
C VAL A 39 1.46 6.02 -5.90
N SER A 40 0.71 4.92 -5.75
CA SER A 40 -0.65 4.96 -5.21
C SER A 40 -0.67 5.46 -3.76
N LEU A 41 0.22 4.96 -2.91
CA LEU A 41 0.33 5.37 -1.52
C LEU A 41 0.72 6.84 -1.39
N PHE A 42 1.70 7.30 -2.17
CA PHE A 42 2.11 8.70 -2.18
C PHE A 42 0.95 9.62 -2.56
N TYR A 43 0.19 9.25 -3.59
CA TYR A 43 -1.02 9.99 -3.98
C TYR A 43 -2.07 10.02 -2.85
N ILE A 44 -2.35 8.87 -2.22
CA ILE A 44 -3.31 8.79 -1.11
C ILE A 44 -2.88 9.71 0.05
N LEU A 45 -1.61 9.66 0.44
CA LEU A 45 -1.07 10.49 1.50
C LEU A 45 -1.13 11.98 1.15
N HIS A 46 -0.82 12.35 -0.09
CA HIS A 46 -0.92 13.73 -0.56
C HIS A 46 -2.34 14.27 -0.46
N VAL A 47 -3.33 13.53 -0.99
CA VAL A 47 -4.74 13.94 -0.95
C VAL A 47 -5.27 14.02 0.48
N ALA A 48 -4.90 13.06 1.34
CA ALA A 48 -5.28 13.08 2.75
C ALA A 48 -4.66 14.27 3.50
N TYR A 49 -3.38 14.58 3.22
CA TYR A 49 -2.69 15.71 3.82
C TYR A 49 -3.29 17.05 3.40
N GLU A 50 -3.56 17.25 2.11
CA GLU A 50 -4.25 18.45 1.62
C GLU A 50 -5.62 18.61 2.27
N GLN A 51 -6.38 17.53 2.40
CA GLN A 51 -7.70 17.64 2.99
C GLN A 51 -7.65 17.92 4.50
N ALA A 52 -6.67 17.34 5.21
CA ALA A 52 -6.43 17.64 6.62
C ALA A 52 -6.00 19.10 6.82
N SER A 53 -5.15 19.65 5.94
CA SER A 53 -4.69 21.04 6.04
C SER A 53 -5.81 22.04 5.77
N ILE A 54 -6.70 21.75 4.80
CA ILE A 54 -7.90 22.55 4.54
C ILE A 54 -8.80 22.59 5.79
N VAL A 55 -9.08 21.43 6.39
CA VAL A 55 -9.89 21.35 7.61
C VAL A 55 -9.23 22.12 8.75
N ALA A 56 -7.93 21.92 8.98
CA ALA A 56 -7.19 22.62 10.04
C ALA A 56 -7.22 24.15 9.88
N ALA A 57 -7.05 24.66 8.65
CA ALA A 57 -7.12 26.09 8.36
C ALA A 57 -8.52 26.67 8.62
N GLN A 58 -9.58 25.94 8.25
CA GLN A 58 -10.95 26.40 8.47
C GLN A 58 -11.35 26.42 9.95
N LEU A 59 -10.84 25.48 10.77
CA LEU A 59 -10.99 25.50 12.22
C LEU A 59 -10.26 26.72 12.82
N ALA A 60 -9.00 26.94 12.41
CA ALA A 60 -8.19 28.04 12.94
C ALA A 60 -8.80 29.42 12.63
N ASN A 61 -9.43 29.57 11.46
CA ASN A 61 -10.07 30.82 11.05
C ASN A 61 -11.49 31.00 11.64
N GLY A 62 -11.98 30.05 12.45
CA GLY A 62 -13.35 30.07 13.00
C GLY A 62 -14.45 29.92 11.95
N THR A 63 -14.10 29.60 10.70
CA THR A 63 -15.03 29.43 9.58
C THR A 63 -15.78 28.09 9.61
N LEU A 64 -15.25 27.11 10.34
CA LEU A 64 -15.90 25.82 10.55
C LEU A 64 -16.29 25.70 12.03
N ALA A 65 -17.60 25.61 12.29
CA ALA A 65 -18.05 25.12 13.59
C ALA A 65 -17.52 23.70 13.77
N LEU A 66 -17.01 23.37 14.97
CA LEU A 66 -16.56 22.02 15.32
C LEU A 66 -17.79 21.10 15.49
N ASP A 67 -18.48 20.89 14.38
CA ASP A 67 -19.71 20.13 14.25
C ASP A 67 -19.39 18.90 13.38
N VAL A 68 -19.65 17.71 13.94
CA VAL A 68 -19.34 16.43 13.31
C VAL A 68 -20.11 16.24 12.01
N THR A 69 -21.34 16.73 11.93
CA THR A 69 -22.20 16.66 10.74
C THR A 69 -21.65 17.51 9.61
N VAL A 70 -21.21 18.74 9.90
CA VAL A 70 -20.59 19.62 8.90
C VAL A 70 -19.25 19.06 8.42
N LEU A 71 -18.44 18.54 9.33
CA LEU A 71 -17.16 17.93 8.98
C LEU A 71 -17.35 16.67 8.11
N ALA A 72 -18.31 15.81 8.45
CA ALA A 72 -18.63 14.62 7.67
C ALA A 72 -19.09 14.97 6.24
N ALA A 73 -19.95 16.00 6.09
CA ALA A 73 -20.38 16.48 4.78
C ALA A 73 -19.20 17.00 3.95
N GLN A 74 -18.26 17.71 4.58
CA GLN A 74 -17.09 18.23 3.89
C GLN A 74 -16.13 17.12 3.44
N ILE A 75 -15.92 16.11 4.28
CA ILE A 75 -15.15 14.93 3.91
C ILE A 75 -15.86 14.18 2.77
N ALA A 76 -17.18 14.00 2.84
CA ALA A 76 -17.99 13.37 1.78
C ALA A 76 -17.84 14.09 0.43
N ALA A 77 -17.77 15.41 0.42
CA ALA A 77 -17.55 16.23 -0.77
C ALA A 77 -16.07 16.36 -1.19
N SER A 78 -15.13 15.90 -0.36
CA SER A 78 -13.69 16.07 -0.61
C SER A 78 -13.14 15.07 -1.64
N ARG A 79 -11.94 15.37 -2.16
CA ARG A 79 -11.21 14.48 -3.07
C ARG A 79 -10.89 13.12 -2.47
N VAL A 80 -10.91 12.98 -1.13
CA VAL A 80 -10.74 11.70 -0.44
C VAL A 80 -11.85 10.69 -0.80
N ASN A 81 -13.04 11.17 -1.17
CA ASN A 81 -14.13 10.33 -1.66
C ASN A 81 -14.29 10.36 -3.20
N GLY A 82 -13.29 10.90 -3.90
CA GLY A 82 -13.30 11.00 -5.35
C GLY A 82 -12.89 9.70 -6.06
N PRO A 83 -13.25 9.54 -7.35
CA PRO A 83 -12.97 8.34 -8.13
C PRO A 83 -11.46 8.03 -8.24
N THR A 84 -10.61 9.05 -8.28
CA THR A 84 -9.15 8.87 -8.33
C THR A 84 -8.60 8.31 -7.02
N MET A 85 -9.15 8.71 -5.87
CA MET A 85 -8.77 8.14 -4.57
C MET A 85 -9.21 6.68 -4.46
N THR A 86 -10.43 6.37 -4.94
CA THR A 86 -10.91 5.00 -5.04
C THR A 86 -10.00 4.14 -5.93
N ALA A 87 -9.63 4.65 -7.11
CA ALA A 87 -8.74 3.96 -8.03
C ALA A 87 -7.34 3.73 -7.44
N ALA A 88 -6.75 4.75 -6.79
CA ALA A 88 -5.45 4.63 -6.13
C ALA A 88 -5.49 3.62 -4.96
N THR A 89 -6.55 3.67 -4.16
CA THR A 89 -6.75 2.71 -3.05
C THR A 89 -6.89 1.29 -3.58
N LEU A 90 -7.70 1.10 -4.63
CA LEU A 90 -7.87 -0.20 -5.27
C LEU A 90 -6.56 -0.71 -5.87
N ALA A 91 -5.82 0.12 -6.59
CA ALA A 91 -4.51 -0.22 -7.13
C ALA A 91 -3.53 -0.64 -6.03
N CYS A 92 -3.51 0.10 -4.91
CA CYS A 92 -2.69 -0.22 -3.74
C CYS A 92 -3.05 -1.60 -3.16
N VAL A 93 -4.33 -1.84 -2.89
CA VAL A 93 -4.83 -3.12 -2.34
C VAL A 93 -4.55 -4.29 -3.30
N LEU A 94 -4.80 -4.10 -4.60
CA LEU A 94 -4.56 -5.14 -5.60
C LEU A 94 -3.07 -5.47 -5.71
N CYS A 95 -2.18 -4.46 -5.74
CA CYS A 95 -0.74 -4.70 -5.74
C CYS A 95 -0.29 -5.43 -4.48
N TRP A 96 -0.89 -5.10 -3.33
CA TRP A 96 -0.59 -5.73 -2.06
C TRP A 96 -0.99 -7.21 -2.04
N SER A 97 -2.24 -7.52 -2.36
CA SER A 97 -2.73 -8.89 -2.42
C SER A 97 -2.00 -9.70 -3.50
N ALA A 98 -1.76 -9.12 -4.68
CA ALA A 98 -1.04 -9.80 -5.75
C ALA A 98 0.41 -10.12 -5.37
N SER A 99 1.09 -9.25 -4.63
CA SER A 99 2.45 -9.53 -4.15
C SER A 99 2.50 -10.68 -3.15
N ILE A 100 1.50 -10.81 -2.27
CA ILE A 100 1.43 -11.95 -1.34
C ILE A 100 1.23 -13.25 -2.14
N LEU A 101 0.28 -13.26 -3.07
CA LEU A 101 -0.01 -14.42 -3.93
C LEU A 101 1.22 -14.82 -4.76
N ASP A 102 1.90 -13.83 -5.36
CA ASP A 102 3.11 -14.05 -6.14
C ASP A 102 4.23 -14.72 -5.31
N ALA A 103 4.42 -14.28 -4.06
CA ALA A 103 5.41 -14.86 -3.16
C ALA A 103 5.09 -16.33 -2.77
N ILE A 104 3.80 -16.66 -2.62
CA ILE A 104 3.34 -18.02 -2.29
C ILE A 104 3.46 -18.94 -3.51
N LEU A 105 3.02 -18.47 -4.68
CA LEU A 105 2.97 -19.27 -5.92
C LEU A 105 4.34 -19.49 -6.55
N PHE A 106 5.22 -18.47 -6.52
CA PHE A 106 6.51 -18.47 -7.24
C PHE A 106 7.74 -18.46 -6.32
N GLY A 107 7.53 -18.55 -5.01
CA GLY A 107 8.58 -18.82 -4.04
C GLY A 107 8.90 -20.32 -4.03
N ASN A 108 9.66 -20.80 -5.02
CA ASN A 108 10.17 -22.17 -4.98
C ASN A 108 10.93 -22.40 -3.67
N ASP A 109 10.66 -23.52 -3.01
CA ASP A 109 11.43 -24.01 -1.88
C ASP A 109 12.86 -24.28 -2.36
N HIS A 110 13.78 -23.34 -2.14
CA HIS A 110 15.20 -23.55 -2.42
C HIS A 110 15.73 -24.60 -1.45
N HIS A 111 15.59 -25.89 -1.80
CA HIS A 111 16.26 -26.98 -1.11
C HIS A 111 17.75 -26.88 -1.50
N PRO A 112 18.67 -26.59 -0.58
CA PRO A 112 20.08 -26.68 -0.90
C PRO A 112 20.37 -28.15 -1.20
N HIS A 113 20.79 -28.44 -2.43
CA HIS A 113 21.38 -29.73 -2.76
C HIS A 113 22.65 -29.88 -1.94
N HIS A 114 22.57 -30.64 -0.84
CA HIS A 114 23.76 -31.18 -0.20
C HIS A 114 24.43 -32.12 -1.20
N HIS A 115 25.58 -31.71 -1.73
CA HIS A 115 26.48 -32.58 -2.47
C HIS A 115 27.16 -33.50 -1.45
N PRO A 116 26.94 -34.82 -1.44
CA PRO A 116 27.81 -35.71 -0.69
C PRO A 116 29.17 -35.77 -1.41
N ALA A 117 30.23 -35.64 -0.62
CA ALA A 117 31.62 -35.81 -1.03
C ALA A 117 31.97 -37.28 -1.25
#